data_AF-A0A165INF1-F1
#
_entry.id   AF-A0A165INF1-F1
#
_cell.length_a   1.000
_cell.length_b   1.000
_cell.length_c   1.000
_cell.angle_alpha   90.00
_cell.angle_beta   90.00
_cell.angle_gamma   90.00
#
_symmetry.space_group_name_H-M   'P 1'
#
loop_
_entity.id
_entity.type
_entity.pdbx_description
1 polymer ?
#
loop_
_entity_poly.entity_id
_entity_poly.type
_entity_poly.pdbx_seq_one_letter_code
_entity_poly.pdbx_strand_id
1 'polypeptide(L)'
;MASKLNKSARTALEREFTGVTGATLKEAQTTLNKHNYKLDAALDAYFNDLDDPPAAAPAAANRSKLTQLFDSYKESDVDSILVDGTLRLCQDLSVDPEDVVLLAVAFELKCPAVAEFSREGWLTGWTNLRSPTDTTSIVFPVPTTHDVLTALFHPSYPKSHLDILNLALLGAQLVAFWFLPRATARTAFLLYFAFWRLAYNLGLGIVLTKQSKRRWMVKQVRQRGWLDPSRRPAVRNWIRKQLQGKMGADYKFDDLPLEYNTWLLFRQLVDIILLNDFLAYCMFAFASFRVPTDLHSFVHALRWIGGIFLIVFNLWVKTEAHHVVKDYGWYWGDVFFERGALIFDGVFEMAPHPMYSVGYAGYYGLSMIVGSYPVLFASLAAHAAQFAFLNFFENPRALTDIARTYGQRKPLSARTPIQEKLQSPVVGTDVPPHRRAESESDTATAVVSESEADGASDSECTFIPDRERPRSPKLSFFGMAWQSYVLTPDWTAGDQLLRHTLGMIMIFLHIWTAIECYSVLGLFGWFFGDFFIDDFPTTLEYTLSGDRRMLQVNG
;
A
#
# COMPACT_ATOMS: atom_id res chain seq x y z
N MET A 1 -26.36 -16.38 -58.70
CA MET A 1 -25.85 -17.68 -59.18
C MET A 1 -24.51 -17.94 -58.52
N ALA A 2 -24.45 -18.77 -57.47
CA ALA A 2 -23.18 -19.18 -56.86
C ALA A 2 -22.59 -20.32 -57.69
N SER A 3 -21.40 -20.13 -58.26
CA SER A 3 -20.71 -21.19 -58.98
C SER A 3 -20.37 -22.33 -58.01
N LYS A 4 -20.76 -23.55 -58.36
CA LYS A 4 -20.38 -24.74 -57.59
C LYS A 4 -18.87 -24.93 -57.75
N LEU A 5 -18.10 -24.58 -56.72
CA LEU A 5 -16.65 -24.85 -56.66
C LEU A 5 -16.35 -26.32 -57.00
N ASN A 6 -15.42 -26.53 -57.92
CA ASN A 6 -14.95 -27.85 -58.34
C ASN A 6 -14.23 -28.57 -57.18
N LYS A 7 -14.27 -29.91 -57.18
CA LYS A 7 -13.74 -30.78 -56.11
C LYS A 7 -12.27 -30.50 -55.78
N SER A 8 -11.44 -30.24 -56.80
CA SER A 8 -10.02 -29.88 -56.63
C SER A 8 -9.82 -28.57 -55.89
N ALA A 9 -10.66 -27.55 -56.16
CA ALA A 9 -10.57 -26.26 -55.48
C ALA A 9 -10.99 -26.36 -54.00
N ARG A 10 -11.97 -27.22 -53.68
CA ARG A 10 -12.35 -27.50 -52.29
C ARG A 10 -11.23 -28.16 -51.51
N THR A 11 -10.56 -29.15 -52.10
CA THR A 11 -9.43 -29.83 -51.47
C THR A 11 -8.23 -28.89 -51.26
N ALA A 12 -7.99 -27.95 -52.17
CA ALA A 12 -6.97 -26.92 -51.99
C ALA A 12 -7.29 -26.00 -50.80
N LEU A 13 -8.53 -25.50 -50.70
CA LEU A 13 -8.98 -24.67 -49.59
C LEU A 13 -8.99 -25.42 -48.25
N GLU A 14 -9.38 -26.70 -48.24
CA GLU A 14 -9.30 -27.55 -47.05
C GLU A 14 -7.84 -27.70 -46.58
N ARG A 15 -6.91 -27.96 -47.49
CA ARG A 15 -5.48 -28.07 -47.18
C ARG A 15 -4.91 -26.75 -46.68
N GLU A 16 -5.25 -25.64 -47.31
CA GLU A 16 -4.82 -24.30 -46.93
C GLU A 16 -5.35 -23.91 -45.55
N PHE A 17 -6.65 -24.12 -45.31
CA PHE A 17 -7.26 -23.93 -44.01
C PHE A 17 -6.59 -24.78 -42.93
N THR A 18 -6.36 -26.08 -43.17
CA THR A 18 -5.64 -26.94 -42.20
C THR A 18 -4.18 -26.52 -41.99
N GLY A 19 -3.53 -25.99 -43.03
CA GLY A 19 -2.16 -25.50 -42.95
C GLY A 19 -2.02 -24.23 -42.10
N VAL A 20 -3.01 -23.33 -42.18
CA VAL A 20 -3.04 -22.08 -41.40
C VAL A 20 -3.54 -22.30 -39.97
N THR A 21 -4.50 -23.20 -39.75
CA THR A 21 -5.20 -23.34 -38.46
C THR A 21 -4.71 -24.51 -37.60
N GLY A 22 -4.03 -25.49 -38.18
CA GLY A 22 -3.73 -26.77 -37.53
C GLY A 22 -4.96 -27.62 -37.21
N ALA A 23 -6.15 -27.25 -37.70
CA ALA A 23 -7.40 -27.97 -37.48
C ALA A 23 -7.39 -29.36 -38.16
N THR A 24 -8.23 -30.27 -37.66
CA THR A 24 -8.42 -31.56 -38.34
C THR A 24 -9.14 -31.36 -39.67
N LEU A 25 -8.91 -32.26 -40.64
CA LEU A 25 -9.55 -32.19 -41.97
C LEU A 25 -11.09 -32.12 -41.88
N LYS A 26 -11.67 -32.78 -40.87
CA LYS A 26 -13.13 -32.80 -40.62
C LYS A 26 -13.65 -31.45 -40.11
N GLU A 27 -12.90 -30.77 -39.25
CA GLU A 27 -13.23 -29.42 -38.76
C GLU A 27 -13.09 -28.40 -39.89
N ALA A 28 -12.00 -28.46 -40.66
CA ALA A 28 -11.79 -27.62 -41.83
C ALA A 28 -12.96 -27.74 -42.83
N GLN A 29 -13.36 -28.97 -43.15
CA GLN A 29 -14.52 -29.24 -44.01
C GLN A 29 -15.81 -28.64 -43.46
N THR A 30 -16.05 -28.75 -42.14
CA THR A 30 -17.28 -28.26 -41.52
C THR A 30 -17.33 -26.74 -41.52
N THR A 31 -16.23 -26.08 -41.14
CA THR A 31 -16.13 -24.62 -41.05
C THR A 31 -16.13 -23.97 -42.43
N LEU A 32 -15.43 -24.54 -43.42
CA LEU A 32 -15.47 -24.06 -44.80
C LEU A 32 -16.85 -24.23 -45.43
N ASN A 33 -17.55 -25.35 -45.19
CA ASN A 33 -18.92 -25.53 -45.69
C ASN A 33 -19.88 -24.49 -45.09
N LYS A 34 -19.78 -24.20 -43.79
CA LYS A 34 -20.61 -23.20 -43.09
C LYS A 34 -20.44 -21.78 -43.68
N HIS A 35 -19.25 -21.46 -44.18
CA HIS A 35 -18.91 -20.15 -44.73
C HIS A 35 -18.83 -20.12 -46.26
N ASN A 36 -19.52 -21.06 -46.93
CA ASN A 36 -19.58 -21.14 -48.40
C ASN A 36 -18.20 -21.20 -49.08
N TYR A 37 -17.22 -21.87 -48.46
CA TYR A 37 -15.84 -22.01 -48.94
C TYR A 37 -15.11 -20.67 -49.17
N LYS A 38 -15.50 -19.61 -48.47
CA LYS A 38 -14.70 -18.38 -48.39
C LYS A 38 -13.64 -18.56 -47.29
N LEU A 39 -12.38 -18.70 -47.69
CA LEU A 39 -11.27 -19.00 -46.79
C LEU A 39 -11.14 -17.93 -45.69
N ASP A 40 -11.08 -16.66 -46.08
CA ASP A 40 -10.88 -15.55 -45.13
C ASP A 40 -11.98 -15.50 -44.06
N ALA A 41 -13.24 -15.60 -44.48
CA ALA A 41 -14.38 -15.60 -43.57
C ALA A 41 -14.43 -16.84 -42.67
N ALA A 42 -13.97 -17.99 -43.17
CA ALA A 42 -13.89 -19.22 -42.38
C ALA A 42 -12.74 -19.15 -41.37
N LEU A 43 -11.60 -18.56 -41.73
CA LEU A 43 -10.46 -18.36 -40.85
C LEU A 43 -10.78 -17.34 -39.76
N ASP A 44 -11.36 -16.19 -40.12
CA ASP A 44 -11.82 -15.19 -39.14
C ASP A 44 -12.81 -15.80 -38.17
N ALA A 45 -13.81 -16.54 -38.67
CA ALA A 45 -14.76 -17.22 -37.79
C ALA A 45 -14.10 -18.29 -36.92
N TYR A 46 -13.13 -19.03 -37.44
CA TYR A 46 -12.42 -20.05 -36.68
C TYR A 46 -11.55 -19.47 -35.57
N PHE A 47 -10.84 -18.37 -35.85
CA PHE A 47 -10.01 -17.70 -34.85
C PHE A 47 -10.83 -16.89 -33.85
N ASN A 48 -11.97 -16.32 -34.26
CA ASN A 48 -12.90 -15.66 -33.34
C ASN A 48 -13.71 -16.67 -32.49
N ASP A 49 -14.06 -17.86 -33.01
CA ASP A 49 -14.73 -18.91 -32.23
C ASP A 49 -13.78 -19.60 -31.23
N LEU A 50 -12.44 -19.42 -31.34
CA LEU A 50 -11.48 -19.87 -30.33
C LEU A 50 -11.53 -19.05 -29.03
N ASP A 51 -12.17 -17.88 -29.04
CA ASP A 51 -12.47 -17.11 -27.83
C ASP A 51 -13.59 -17.73 -26.98
N ASP A 52 -14.37 -18.67 -27.55
CA ASP A 52 -15.28 -19.55 -26.80
C ASP A 52 -14.60 -20.90 -26.55
N PRO A 53 -14.47 -21.35 -25.29
CA PRO A 53 -13.60 -22.47 -24.95
C PRO A 53 -14.09 -23.79 -25.57
N PRO A 54 -13.30 -24.48 -26.42
CA PRO A 54 -13.56 -25.87 -26.71
C PRO A 54 -13.40 -26.66 -25.41
N ALA A 55 -14.33 -27.58 -25.16
CA ALA A 55 -14.34 -28.45 -23.99
C ALA A 55 -12.93 -28.97 -23.68
N ALA A 56 -12.48 -28.72 -22.46
CA ALA A 56 -11.13 -29.00 -21.95
C ALA A 56 -10.51 -30.28 -22.53
N ALA A 57 -9.58 -30.11 -23.48
CA ALA A 57 -8.59 -31.14 -23.75
C ALA A 57 -7.82 -31.39 -22.44
N PRO A 58 -7.55 -32.66 -22.06
CA PRO A 58 -6.95 -32.96 -20.77
C PRO A 58 -5.59 -32.26 -20.67
N ALA A 59 -5.40 -31.43 -19.64
CA ALA A 59 -4.18 -30.66 -19.39
C ALA A 59 -2.87 -31.49 -19.48
N ALA A 60 -2.96 -32.81 -19.27
CA ALA A 60 -1.88 -33.77 -19.46
C ALA A 60 -1.35 -33.85 -20.90
N ALA A 61 -2.22 -33.80 -21.92
CA ALA A 61 -1.85 -33.90 -23.34
C ALA A 61 -1.17 -32.63 -23.87
N ASN A 62 -1.42 -31.47 -23.24
CA ASN A 62 -0.76 -30.21 -23.58
C ASN A 62 0.63 -30.11 -22.92
N ARG A 63 0.77 -30.61 -21.69
CA ARG A 63 2.07 -30.66 -21.02
C ARG A 63 3.06 -31.57 -21.74
N SER A 64 2.61 -32.72 -22.26
CA SER A 64 3.48 -33.63 -23.02
C SER A 64 4.01 -33.01 -24.33
N LYS A 65 3.18 -32.22 -25.03
CA LYS A 65 3.60 -31.49 -26.24
C LYS A 65 4.61 -30.37 -25.92
N LEU A 66 4.38 -29.62 -24.83
CA LEU A 66 5.32 -28.60 -24.38
C LEU A 66 6.66 -29.21 -23.92
N THR A 67 6.63 -30.39 -23.31
CA THR A 67 7.85 -31.15 -22.98
C THR A 67 8.61 -31.55 -24.25
N GLN A 68 7.91 -32.10 -25.26
CA GLN A 68 8.54 -32.47 -26.54
C GLN A 68 9.14 -31.26 -27.26
N LEU A 69 8.45 -30.12 -27.24
CA LEU A 69 8.94 -28.88 -27.83
C LEU A 69 10.13 -28.30 -27.05
N PHE A 70 10.14 -28.42 -25.72
CA PHE A 70 11.33 -28.07 -24.93
C PHE A 70 12.52 -28.94 -25.33
N ASP A 71 12.29 -30.26 -25.45
CA ASP A 71 13.32 -31.23 -25.79
C ASP A 71 13.93 -30.99 -27.19
N SER A 72 13.20 -30.37 -28.12
CA SER A 72 13.77 -30.02 -29.45
C SER A 72 14.75 -28.84 -29.42
N TYR A 73 14.61 -27.93 -28.46
CA TYR A 73 15.48 -26.75 -28.32
C TYR A 73 16.55 -26.92 -27.24
N LYS A 74 16.36 -27.86 -26.32
CA LYS A 74 17.30 -28.18 -25.24
C LYS A 74 18.67 -28.59 -25.79
N GLU A 75 19.73 -28.24 -25.07
CA GLU A 75 21.09 -28.72 -25.36
C GLU A 75 21.34 -30.15 -24.82
N SER A 76 22.23 -30.89 -25.49
CA SER A 76 22.43 -32.33 -25.23
C SER A 76 22.83 -32.65 -23.78
N ASP A 77 23.63 -31.78 -23.17
CA ASP A 77 24.30 -32.04 -21.89
C ASP A 77 23.66 -31.31 -20.70
N VAL A 78 22.70 -30.41 -20.93
CA VAL A 78 22.10 -29.56 -19.89
C VAL A 78 20.58 -29.53 -20.05
N ASP A 79 19.83 -29.66 -18.96
CA ASP A 79 18.35 -29.62 -18.97
C ASP A 79 17.77 -28.20 -19.08
N SER A 80 18.40 -27.38 -19.92
CA SER A 80 18.04 -26.00 -20.22
C SER A 80 18.19 -25.75 -21.72
N ILE A 81 17.39 -24.85 -22.26
CA ILE A 81 17.64 -24.25 -23.57
C ILE A 81 18.67 -23.14 -23.35
N LEU A 82 19.81 -23.22 -24.03
CA LEU A 82 20.88 -22.22 -23.96
C LEU A 82 20.86 -21.33 -25.22
N VAL A 83 21.96 -20.62 -25.50
CA VAL A 83 22.07 -19.66 -26.61
C VAL A 83 21.66 -20.26 -27.97
N ASP A 84 22.22 -21.41 -28.35
CA ASP A 84 21.96 -22.02 -29.66
C ASP A 84 20.50 -22.50 -29.80
N GLY A 85 19.94 -23.09 -28.74
CA GLY A 85 18.51 -23.39 -28.66
C GLY A 85 17.61 -22.16 -28.71
N THR A 86 18.03 -21.06 -28.09
CA THR A 86 17.30 -19.77 -28.09
C THR A 86 17.29 -19.16 -29.49
N LEU A 87 18.40 -19.20 -30.22
CA LEU A 87 18.48 -18.72 -31.60
C LEU A 87 17.57 -19.54 -32.53
N ARG A 88 17.50 -20.86 -32.36
CA ARG A 88 16.56 -21.73 -33.08
C ARG A 88 15.11 -21.40 -32.76
N LEU A 89 14.80 -21.16 -31.49
CA LEU A 89 13.47 -20.71 -31.08
C LEU A 89 13.10 -19.36 -31.73
N CYS A 90 14.02 -18.40 -31.77
CA CYS A 90 13.81 -17.10 -32.40
C CYS A 90 13.55 -17.22 -33.91
N GLN A 91 14.28 -18.11 -34.58
CA GLN A 91 14.06 -18.44 -36.00
C GLN A 91 12.66 -19.02 -36.23
N ASP A 92 12.25 -19.99 -35.42
CA ASP A 92 10.93 -20.62 -35.55
C ASP A 92 9.79 -19.64 -35.24
N LEU A 93 10.02 -18.68 -34.33
CA LEU A 93 9.08 -17.61 -34.01
C LEU A 93 9.14 -16.43 -34.99
N SER A 94 10.11 -16.41 -35.93
CA SER A 94 10.38 -15.26 -36.81
C SER A 94 10.58 -13.95 -36.04
N VAL A 95 11.23 -14.02 -34.87
CA VAL A 95 11.57 -12.87 -34.02
C VAL A 95 13.09 -12.66 -34.06
N ASP A 96 13.52 -11.41 -34.17
CA ASP A 96 14.94 -11.07 -34.08
C ASP A 96 15.42 -11.28 -32.63
N PRO A 97 16.54 -11.99 -32.38
CA PRO A 97 17.09 -12.16 -31.02
C PRO A 97 17.35 -10.85 -30.27
N GLU A 98 17.54 -9.74 -30.97
CA GLU A 98 17.76 -8.41 -30.38
C GLU A 98 16.44 -7.65 -30.13
N ASP A 99 15.30 -8.19 -30.55
CA ASP A 99 14.00 -7.56 -30.39
C ASP A 99 13.54 -7.59 -28.91
N VAL A 100 12.92 -6.49 -28.47
CA VAL A 100 12.28 -6.39 -27.15
C VAL A 100 11.18 -7.46 -26.95
N VAL A 101 10.63 -8.00 -28.03
CA VAL A 101 9.67 -9.12 -27.97
C VAL A 101 10.29 -10.36 -27.32
N LEU A 102 11.56 -10.68 -27.61
CA LEU A 102 12.23 -11.83 -26.98
C LEU A 102 12.40 -11.60 -25.47
N LEU A 103 12.65 -10.35 -25.05
CA LEU A 103 12.74 -9.99 -23.64
C LEU A 103 11.40 -10.21 -22.91
N ALA A 104 10.28 -9.89 -23.56
CA ALA A 104 8.94 -10.16 -23.03
C ALA A 104 8.67 -11.67 -22.89
N VAL A 105 9.08 -12.47 -23.87
CA VAL A 105 8.97 -13.95 -23.81
C VAL A 105 9.84 -14.51 -22.68
N ALA A 106 11.09 -14.06 -22.56
CA ALA A 106 12.01 -14.50 -21.50
C ALA A 106 11.47 -14.14 -20.10
N PHE A 107 10.82 -12.97 -19.97
CA PHE A 107 10.17 -12.55 -18.74
C PHE A 107 9.01 -13.48 -18.37
N GLU A 108 8.08 -13.74 -19.30
CA GLU A 108 6.92 -14.61 -19.04
C GLU A 108 7.31 -16.07 -18.75
N LEU A 109 8.39 -16.55 -19.35
CA LEU A 109 8.93 -17.90 -19.11
C LEU A 109 9.87 -17.98 -17.89
N LYS A 110 10.06 -16.86 -17.16
CA LYS A 110 10.87 -16.75 -15.94
C LYS A 110 12.32 -17.21 -16.14
N CYS A 111 12.97 -16.72 -17.19
CA CYS A 111 14.38 -17.00 -17.46
C CYS A 111 15.28 -16.49 -16.32
N PRO A 112 16.16 -17.34 -15.75
CA PRO A 112 17.11 -16.93 -14.72
C PRO A 112 18.25 -16.07 -15.27
N ALA A 113 18.62 -16.26 -16.55
CA ALA A 113 19.66 -15.54 -17.26
C ALA A 113 19.28 -15.37 -18.74
N VAL A 114 19.98 -14.47 -19.43
CA VAL A 114 19.78 -14.24 -20.87
C VAL A 114 20.05 -15.52 -21.64
N ALA A 115 19.11 -15.89 -22.52
CA ALA A 115 19.18 -17.09 -23.34
C ALA A 115 19.28 -18.41 -22.55
N GLU A 116 18.83 -18.42 -21.30
CA GLU A 116 18.68 -19.64 -20.50
C GLU A 116 17.20 -19.87 -20.17
N PHE A 117 16.60 -20.93 -20.72
CA PHE A 117 15.23 -21.34 -20.40
C PHE A 117 15.26 -22.66 -19.64
N SER A 118 14.84 -22.62 -18.36
CA SER A 118 14.65 -23.82 -17.56
C SER A 118 13.38 -24.56 -17.97
N ARG A 119 13.38 -25.89 -17.83
CA ARG A 119 12.20 -26.71 -18.13
C ARG A 119 10.98 -26.33 -17.28
N GLU A 120 11.20 -26.02 -16.00
CA GLU A 120 10.14 -25.60 -15.09
C GLU A 120 9.54 -24.26 -15.51
N GLY A 121 10.40 -23.27 -15.82
CA GLY A 121 9.99 -21.96 -16.32
C GLY A 121 9.22 -22.07 -17.64
N TRP A 122 9.75 -22.85 -18.59
CA TRP A 122 9.12 -23.13 -19.88
C TRP A 122 7.71 -23.73 -19.74
N LEU A 123 7.60 -24.85 -19.02
CA LEU A 123 6.31 -25.54 -18.85
C LEU A 123 5.31 -24.65 -18.11
N THR A 124 5.76 -23.94 -17.07
CA THR A 124 4.88 -23.07 -16.27
C THR A 124 4.44 -21.85 -17.07
N GLY A 125 5.37 -21.17 -17.74
CA GLY A 125 5.11 -19.95 -18.51
C GLY A 125 4.18 -20.20 -19.69
N TRP A 126 4.46 -21.21 -20.53
CA TRP A 126 3.55 -21.56 -21.65
C TRP A 126 2.20 -22.09 -21.18
N THR A 127 2.15 -22.79 -20.04
CA THR A 127 0.85 -23.20 -19.45
C THR A 127 0.08 -21.99 -18.93
N ASN A 128 0.74 -20.97 -18.39
CA ASN A 128 0.10 -19.74 -17.91
C ASN A 128 -0.37 -18.84 -19.05
N LEU A 129 0.40 -18.74 -20.13
CA LEU A 129 0.04 -18.02 -21.35
C LEU A 129 -1.16 -18.66 -22.08
N ARG A 130 -1.36 -19.97 -21.94
CA ARG A 130 -2.41 -20.74 -22.63
C ARG A 130 -3.59 -21.14 -21.76
N SER A 131 -3.42 -21.15 -20.44
CA SER A 131 -4.54 -21.23 -19.51
C SER A 131 -5.33 -19.94 -19.66
N PRO A 132 -6.65 -19.98 -19.96
CA PRO A 132 -7.52 -18.82 -19.76
C PRO A 132 -7.69 -18.63 -18.25
N THR A 133 -6.58 -18.34 -17.58
CA THR A 133 -6.59 -17.61 -16.33
C THR A 133 -6.99 -16.21 -16.74
N ASP A 134 -8.15 -15.74 -16.29
CA ASP A 134 -8.67 -14.36 -16.29
C ASP A 134 -7.59 -13.25 -16.21
N THR A 135 -6.82 -13.09 -17.28
CA THR A 135 -5.70 -12.18 -17.42
C THR A 135 -5.53 -11.85 -18.90
N THR A 136 -6.63 -11.68 -19.63
CA THR A 136 -6.62 -10.56 -20.57
C THR A 136 -6.40 -9.33 -19.69
N SER A 137 -5.22 -8.73 -19.80
CA SER A 137 -4.92 -7.41 -19.24
C SER A 137 -5.76 -6.39 -20.01
N ILE A 138 -7.07 -6.39 -19.72
CA ILE A 138 -8.01 -5.45 -20.31
C ILE A 138 -7.67 -4.09 -19.72
N VAL A 139 -7.09 -3.23 -20.54
CA VAL A 139 -6.93 -1.83 -20.21
C VAL A 139 -8.30 -1.17 -20.37
N PHE A 140 -8.79 -0.57 -19.29
CA PHE A 140 -10.06 0.15 -19.30
C PHE A 140 -9.88 1.55 -18.73
N PRO A 141 -10.61 2.56 -19.24
CA PRO A 141 -10.63 3.88 -18.63
C PRO A 141 -11.31 3.76 -17.27
N VAL A 142 -10.63 4.17 -16.20
CA VAL A 142 -11.18 4.15 -14.84
C VAL A 142 -12.24 5.25 -14.71
N PRO A 143 -13.52 4.90 -14.51
CA PRO A 143 -14.58 5.89 -14.36
C PRO A 143 -14.38 6.76 -13.14
N THR A 144 -14.90 7.98 -13.22
CA THR A 144 -14.91 8.94 -12.12
C THR A 144 -15.78 8.45 -10.98
N THR A 145 -15.28 8.65 -9.76
CA THR A 145 -15.98 8.30 -8.52
C THR A 145 -16.06 9.54 -7.64
N HIS A 146 -17.15 9.65 -6.87
CA HIS A 146 -17.38 10.75 -5.95
C HIS A 146 -16.94 10.36 -4.54
N ASP A 147 -16.41 11.29 -3.75
CA ASP A 147 -16.06 11.00 -2.36
C ASP A 147 -17.29 10.59 -1.51
N VAL A 148 -17.05 9.88 -0.41
CA VAL A 148 -18.12 9.32 0.44
C VAL A 148 -19.06 10.39 1.00
N LEU A 149 -18.54 11.56 1.38
CA LEU A 149 -19.35 12.60 2.01
C LEU A 149 -20.29 13.24 0.99
N THR A 150 -19.76 13.57 -0.19
CA THR A 150 -20.55 14.08 -1.31
C THR A 150 -21.60 13.06 -1.76
N ALA A 151 -21.21 11.79 -1.93
CA ALA A 151 -22.14 10.75 -2.36
C ALA A 151 -23.29 10.52 -1.36
N LEU A 152 -22.99 10.54 -0.05
CA LEU A 152 -23.94 10.18 1.00
C LEU A 152 -24.81 11.36 1.48
N PHE A 153 -24.29 12.59 1.54
CA PHE A 153 -25.01 13.71 2.13
C PHE A 153 -25.59 14.70 1.11
N HIS A 154 -25.15 14.67 -0.15
CA HIS A 154 -25.71 15.58 -1.15
C HIS A 154 -27.15 15.13 -1.51
N PRO A 155 -28.17 16.00 -1.35
CA PRO A 155 -29.58 15.62 -1.48
C PRO A 155 -29.98 15.30 -2.92
N SER A 156 -29.31 15.89 -3.92
CA SER A 156 -29.67 15.70 -5.33
C SER A 156 -29.17 14.38 -5.93
N TYR A 157 -28.28 13.65 -5.25
CA TYR A 157 -27.79 12.36 -5.75
C TYR A 157 -28.68 11.21 -5.32
N PRO A 158 -29.04 10.29 -6.24
CA PRO A 158 -29.86 9.14 -5.90
C PRO A 158 -29.12 8.25 -4.89
N LYS A 159 -29.86 7.73 -3.90
CA LYS A 159 -29.30 6.92 -2.82
C LYS A 159 -29.52 5.44 -3.10
N SER A 160 -28.44 4.67 -3.03
CA SER A 160 -28.52 3.22 -3.10
C SER A 160 -29.15 2.64 -1.82
N HIS A 161 -29.57 1.38 -1.83
CA HIS A 161 -30.09 0.74 -0.62
C HIS A 161 -29.01 0.64 0.46
N LEU A 162 -27.75 0.48 0.09
CA LEU A 162 -26.63 0.47 1.04
C LEU A 162 -26.35 1.87 1.60
N ASP A 163 -26.58 2.94 0.85
CA ASP A 163 -26.54 4.31 1.37
C ASP A 163 -27.67 4.57 2.37
N ILE A 164 -28.88 4.11 2.06
CA ILE A 164 -30.04 4.23 2.95
C ILE A 164 -29.78 3.45 4.24
N LEU A 165 -29.21 2.24 4.15
CA LEU A 165 -28.79 1.47 5.31
C LEU A 165 -27.75 2.25 6.14
N ASN A 166 -26.75 2.84 5.49
CA ASN A 166 -25.72 3.63 6.18
C ASN A 166 -26.34 4.85 6.89
N LEU A 167 -27.15 5.64 6.18
CA LEU A 167 -27.87 6.78 6.75
C LEU A 167 -28.79 6.37 7.90
N ALA A 168 -29.47 5.22 7.80
CA ALA A 168 -30.30 4.68 8.87
C ALA A 168 -29.46 4.29 10.09
N LEU A 169 -28.30 3.66 9.90
CA LEU A 169 -27.38 3.35 11.00
C LEU A 169 -26.84 4.63 11.67
N LEU A 170 -26.46 5.64 10.90
CA LEU A 170 -26.00 6.93 11.42
C LEU A 170 -27.13 7.66 12.18
N GLY A 171 -28.33 7.70 11.61
CA GLY A 171 -29.51 8.28 12.25
C GLY A 171 -29.91 7.54 13.54
N ALA A 172 -29.84 6.21 13.54
CA ALA A 172 -30.11 5.39 14.72
C ALA A 172 -29.12 5.69 15.86
N GLN A 173 -27.86 6.00 15.57
CA GLN A 173 -26.91 6.44 16.60
C GLN A 173 -27.33 7.77 17.24
N LEU A 174 -27.75 8.75 16.45
CA LEU A 174 -28.19 10.05 16.97
C LEU A 174 -29.46 9.90 17.83
N VAL A 175 -30.41 9.09 17.37
CA VAL A 175 -31.63 8.76 18.13
C VAL A 175 -31.27 8.06 19.44
N ALA A 176 -30.41 7.03 19.39
CA ALA A 176 -29.97 6.32 20.58
C ALA A 176 -29.26 7.26 21.58
N PHE A 177 -28.41 8.16 21.09
CA PHE A 177 -27.72 9.15 21.93
C PHE A 177 -28.70 10.10 22.62
N TRP A 178 -29.76 10.52 21.93
CA TRP A 178 -30.79 11.40 22.50
C TRP A 178 -31.61 10.73 23.61
N PHE A 179 -31.97 9.45 23.44
CA PHE A 179 -32.86 8.75 24.37
C PHE A 179 -32.15 7.98 25.49
N LEU A 180 -30.88 7.59 25.30
CA LEU A 180 -30.17 6.81 26.31
C LEU A 180 -29.68 7.69 27.48
N PRO A 181 -29.82 7.23 28.74
CA PRO A 181 -29.16 7.87 29.86
C PRO A 181 -27.64 7.92 29.65
N ARG A 182 -26.99 9.00 30.10
CA ARG A 182 -25.54 9.23 29.87
C ARG A 182 -24.66 8.04 30.27
N ALA A 183 -24.95 7.36 31.39
CA ALA A 183 -24.18 6.21 31.82
C ALA A 183 -24.27 5.04 30.82
N THR A 184 -25.49 4.73 30.37
CA THR A 184 -25.74 3.69 29.37
C THR A 184 -25.16 4.06 28.01
N ALA A 185 -25.30 5.33 27.59
CA ALA A 185 -24.76 5.83 26.33
C ALA A 185 -23.22 5.67 26.28
N ARG A 186 -22.50 5.99 27.36
CA ARG A 186 -21.03 5.82 27.41
C ARG A 186 -20.63 4.37 27.12
N THR A 187 -21.22 3.41 27.81
CA THR A 187 -20.88 2.00 27.63
C THR A 187 -21.33 1.48 26.26
N ALA A 188 -22.55 1.82 25.84
CA ALA A 188 -23.09 1.40 24.55
C ALA A 188 -22.24 1.91 23.39
N PHE A 189 -21.92 3.20 23.35
CA PHE A 189 -21.11 3.78 22.27
C PHE A 189 -19.65 3.36 22.33
N LEU A 190 -19.08 3.06 23.51
CA LEU A 190 -17.74 2.48 23.59
C LEU A 190 -17.69 1.09 22.94
N LEU A 191 -18.66 0.23 23.26
CA LEU A 191 -18.74 -1.12 22.68
C LEU A 191 -19.04 -1.06 21.17
N TYR A 192 -19.95 -0.17 20.77
CA TYR A 192 -20.29 0.03 19.37
C TYR A 192 -19.11 0.59 18.57
N PHE A 193 -18.37 1.55 19.12
CA PHE A 193 -17.11 2.04 18.56
C PHE A 193 -16.08 0.91 18.45
N ALA A 194 -15.88 0.12 19.51
CA ALA A 194 -14.95 -1.01 19.49
C ALA A 194 -15.31 -2.04 18.41
N PHE A 195 -16.60 -2.32 18.19
CA PHE A 195 -17.07 -3.19 17.12
C PHE A 195 -16.65 -2.66 15.74
N TRP A 196 -16.95 -1.40 15.42
CA TRP A 196 -16.59 -0.83 14.13
C TRP A 196 -15.09 -0.67 13.95
N ARG A 197 -14.38 -0.37 15.04
CA ARG A 197 -12.92 -0.32 15.07
C ARG A 197 -12.29 -1.66 14.71
N LEU A 198 -12.80 -2.75 15.30
CA LEU A 198 -12.37 -4.11 14.97
C LEU A 198 -12.78 -4.48 13.54
N ALA A 199 -13.97 -4.10 13.08
CA ALA A 199 -14.39 -4.33 11.71
C ALA A 199 -13.46 -3.63 10.70
N TYR A 200 -13.03 -2.40 11.00
CA TYR A 200 -12.10 -1.64 10.18
C TYR A 200 -10.69 -2.24 10.21
N ASN A 201 -10.05 -2.35 11.38
CA ASN A 201 -8.65 -2.75 11.44
C ASN A 201 -8.46 -4.28 11.29
N LEU A 202 -9.24 -5.10 11.99
CA LEU A 202 -9.08 -6.56 11.90
C LEU A 202 -9.87 -7.14 10.73
N GLY A 203 -11.14 -6.73 10.57
CA GLY A 203 -12.02 -7.24 9.54
C GLY A 203 -11.52 -6.94 8.13
N LEU A 204 -11.26 -5.66 7.81
CA LEU A 204 -10.72 -5.30 6.50
C LEU A 204 -9.32 -5.88 6.30
N GLY A 205 -8.47 -5.91 7.33
CA GLY A 205 -7.14 -6.51 7.25
C GLY A 205 -7.19 -7.97 6.78
N ILE A 206 -8.09 -8.78 7.33
CA ILE A 206 -8.30 -10.18 6.92
C ILE A 206 -8.84 -10.27 5.49
N VAL A 207 -9.87 -9.48 5.17
CA VAL A 207 -10.56 -9.52 3.86
C VAL A 207 -9.61 -9.10 2.74
N LEU A 208 -8.88 -7.99 2.93
CA LEU A 208 -7.91 -7.47 1.98
C LEU A 208 -6.70 -8.41 1.84
N THR A 209 -6.22 -9.03 2.93
CA THR A 209 -5.16 -10.06 2.83
C THR A 209 -5.60 -11.23 1.96
N LYS A 210 -6.83 -11.71 2.14
CA LYS A 210 -7.39 -12.80 1.32
C LYS A 210 -7.58 -12.38 -0.14
N GLN A 211 -7.98 -11.14 -0.38
CA GLN A 211 -8.11 -10.61 -1.74
C GLN A 211 -6.74 -10.46 -2.41
N SER A 212 -5.76 -9.81 -1.80
CA SER A 212 -4.41 -9.62 -2.37
C SER A 212 -3.72 -10.95 -2.67
N LYS A 213 -3.79 -11.93 -1.76
CA LYS A 213 -3.09 -13.23 -1.94
C LYS A 213 -3.83 -14.20 -2.85
N ARG A 214 -5.17 -14.22 -2.82
CA ARG A 214 -5.98 -15.29 -3.46
C ARG A 214 -7.06 -14.79 -4.42
N ARG A 215 -7.20 -13.47 -4.62
CA ARG A 215 -8.32 -12.81 -5.32
C ARG A 215 -9.68 -13.28 -4.78
N TRP A 216 -9.78 -13.47 -3.45
CA TRP A 216 -10.91 -14.16 -2.82
C TRP A 216 -12.27 -13.52 -3.08
N MET A 217 -12.41 -12.20 -2.96
CA MET A 217 -13.70 -11.51 -3.19
C MET A 217 -14.15 -11.65 -4.64
N VAL A 218 -13.24 -11.40 -5.58
CA VAL A 218 -13.51 -11.53 -7.02
C VAL A 218 -13.89 -12.98 -7.36
N LYS A 219 -13.17 -13.97 -6.82
CA LYS A 219 -13.51 -15.39 -6.97
C LYS A 219 -14.88 -15.71 -6.39
N GLN A 220 -15.27 -15.17 -5.23
CA GLN A 220 -16.59 -15.41 -4.67
C GLN A 220 -17.70 -14.82 -5.54
N VAL A 221 -17.52 -13.60 -6.05
CA VAL A 221 -18.47 -12.96 -6.98
C VAL A 221 -18.62 -13.77 -8.26
N ARG A 222 -17.50 -14.23 -8.84
CA ARG A 222 -17.47 -15.08 -10.04
C ARG A 222 -18.13 -16.45 -9.80
N GLN A 223 -17.70 -17.18 -8.77
CA GLN A 223 -18.20 -18.52 -8.43
C GLN A 223 -19.69 -18.52 -8.14
N ARG A 224 -20.19 -17.49 -7.43
CA ARG A 224 -21.62 -17.36 -7.14
C ARG A 224 -22.41 -16.77 -8.30
N GLY A 225 -21.76 -16.36 -9.39
CA GLY A 225 -22.39 -15.78 -10.57
C GLY A 225 -23.12 -14.47 -10.30
N TRP A 226 -22.68 -13.67 -9.33
CA TRP A 226 -23.40 -12.47 -8.88
C TRP A 226 -23.48 -11.38 -9.95
N LEU A 227 -22.47 -11.28 -10.81
CA LEU A 227 -22.42 -10.33 -11.92
C LEU A 227 -22.70 -10.98 -13.29
N ASP A 228 -23.02 -12.28 -13.29
CA ASP A 228 -23.28 -13.06 -14.51
C ASP A 228 -24.76 -12.93 -14.93
N PRO A 229 -25.05 -12.48 -16.17
CA PRO A 229 -26.41 -12.29 -16.65
C PRO A 229 -27.19 -13.60 -16.80
N SER A 230 -26.50 -14.72 -17.04
CA SER A 230 -27.13 -16.03 -17.26
C SER A 230 -27.43 -16.77 -15.96
N ARG A 231 -26.51 -16.71 -14.98
CA ARG A 231 -26.61 -17.49 -13.75
C ARG A 231 -27.51 -16.86 -12.69
N ARG A 232 -27.37 -15.56 -12.42
CA ARG A 232 -28.15 -14.85 -11.38
C ARG A 232 -28.58 -13.44 -11.83
N PRO A 233 -29.50 -13.33 -12.79
CA PRO A 233 -29.93 -12.04 -13.34
C PRO A 233 -30.53 -11.10 -12.28
N ALA A 234 -31.27 -11.63 -11.30
CA ALA A 234 -31.88 -10.81 -10.25
C ALA A 234 -30.82 -10.14 -9.34
N VAL A 235 -29.80 -10.89 -8.92
CA VAL A 235 -28.70 -10.37 -8.08
C VAL A 235 -27.88 -9.35 -8.85
N ARG A 236 -27.54 -9.67 -10.11
CA ARG A 236 -26.81 -8.77 -11.01
C ARG A 236 -27.54 -7.44 -11.20
N ASN A 237 -28.84 -7.49 -11.51
CA ASN A 237 -29.63 -6.29 -11.73
C ASN A 237 -29.79 -5.47 -10.44
N TRP A 238 -29.87 -6.14 -9.29
CA TRP A 238 -29.84 -5.46 -7.99
C TRP A 238 -28.50 -4.74 -7.76
N ILE A 239 -27.37 -5.43 -7.96
CA ILE A 239 -26.03 -4.84 -7.84
C ILE A 239 -25.85 -3.67 -8.80
N ARG A 240 -26.26 -3.84 -10.06
CA ARG A 240 -26.24 -2.77 -11.07
C ARG A 240 -26.96 -1.52 -10.58
N LYS A 241 -28.17 -1.68 -10.01
CA LYS A 241 -28.91 -0.55 -9.41
C LYS A 241 -28.19 0.07 -8.22
N GLN A 242 -27.49 -0.72 -7.40
CA GLN A 242 -26.69 -0.19 -6.28
C GLN A 242 -25.48 0.64 -6.74
N LEU A 243 -24.85 0.26 -7.85
CA LEU A 243 -23.64 0.92 -8.35
C LEU A 243 -23.96 2.09 -9.30
N GLN A 244 -24.77 1.84 -10.32
CA GLN A 244 -24.97 2.76 -11.44
C GLN A 244 -25.59 4.09 -11.02
N GLY A 245 -26.44 4.11 -10.00
CA GLY A 245 -27.01 5.36 -9.48
C GLY A 245 -25.97 6.32 -8.89
N LYS A 246 -24.85 5.80 -8.37
CA LYS A 246 -23.83 6.61 -7.67
C LYS A 246 -22.71 7.12 -8.58
N MET A 247 -22.63 6.57 -9.79
CA MET A 247 -21.52 6.80 -10.70
C MET A 247 -21.86 7.90 -11.71
N GLY A 248 -20.82 8.51 -12.29
CA GLY A 248 -20.96 9.48 -13.38
C GLY A 248 -21.48 8.85 -14.68
N ALA A 249 -21.74 9.71 -15.67
CA ALA A 249 -22.23 9.30 -16.99
C ALA A 249 -21.23 8.43 -17.78
N ASP A 250 -19.96 8.44 -17.38
CA ASP A 250 -18.84 7.66 -17.91
C ASP A 250 -18.84 6.19 -17.45
N TYR A 251 -19.64 5.85 -16.43
CA TYR A 251 -19.72 4.48 -15.91
C TYR A 251 -20.74 3.62 -16.67
N LYS A 252 -20.24 2.57 -17.32
CA LYS A 252 -21.05 1.54 -17.97
C LYS A 252 -20.81 0.19 -17.31
N PHE A 253 -21.82 -0.26 -16.55
CA PHE A 253 -21.74 -1.48 -15.74
C PHE A 253 -21.27 -2.73 -16.51
N ASP A 254 -21.74 -2.89 -17.75
CA ASP A 254 -21.50 -4.09 -18.57
C ASP A 254 -20.13 -4.08 -19.25
N ASP A 255 -19.55 -2.90 -19.47
CA ASP A 255 -18.31 -2.72 -20.24
C ASP A 255 -17.07 -2.80 -19.34
N LEU A 256 -17.26 -2.80 -18.02
CA LEU A 256 -16.19 -2.77 -17.04
C LEU A 256 -15.88 -4.16 -16.49
N PRO A 257 -14.59 -4.42 -16.15
CA PRO A 257 -14.19 -5.71 -15.66
C PRO A 257 -14.84 -6.05 -14.31
N LEU A 258 -14.97 -7.36 -14.07
CA LEU A 258 -15.54 -7.92 -12.85
C LEU A 258 -14.85 -7.37 -11.59
N GLU A 259 -13.53 -7.21 -11.65
CA GLU A 259 -12.65 -6.73 -10.60
C GLU A 259 -13.03 -5.31 -10.17
N TYR A 260 -13.29 -4.41 -11.13
CA TYR A 260 -13.69 -3.02 -10.85
C TYR A 260 -15.07 -2.95 -10.20
N ASN A 261 -16.06 -3.67 -10.74
CA ASN A 261 -17.40 -3.71 -10.16
C ASN A 261 -17.41 -4.36 -8.76
N THR A 262 -16.53 -5.34 -8.52
CA THR A 262 -16.34 -5.94 -7.19
C THR A 262 -15.68 -4.96 -6.23
N TRP A 263 -14.70 -4.18 -6.68
CA TRP A 263 -14.08 -3.11 -5.90
C TRP A 263 -15.10 -2.04 -5.48
N LEU A 264 -15.99 -1.61 -6.38
CA LEU A 264 -17.05 -0.65 -6.04
C LEU A 264 -18.01 -1.19 -4.95
N LEU A 265 -18.35 -2.48 -4.99
CA LEU A 265 -19.14 -3.12 -3.91
C LEU A 265 -18.38 -3.14 -2.59
N PHE A 266 -17.09 -3.49 -2.62
CA PHE A 266 -16.22 -3.44 -1.45
C PHE A 266 -16.16 -2.02 -0.87
N ARG A 267 -16.11 -1.00 -1.74
CA ARG A 267 -16.13 0.40 -1.35
C ARG A 267 -17.33 0.77 -0.48
N GLN A 268 -18.52 0.32 -0.88
CA GLN A 268 -19.76 0.58 -0.13
C GLN A 268 -19.74 -0.06 1.27
N LEU A 269 -19.10 -1.23 1.40
CA LEU A 269 -18.89 -1.85 2.72
C LEU A 269 -17.94 -1.01 3.59
N VAL A 270 -16.84 -0.51 3.01
CA VAL A 270 -15.89 0.36 3.71
C VAL A 270 -16.55 1.67 4.15
N ASP A 271 -17.39 2.27 3.30
CA ASP A 271 -18.15 3.49 3.63
C ASP A 271 -19.02 3.32 4.87
N ILE A 272 -19.71 2.18 4.99
CA ILE A 272 -20.52 1.85 6.17
C ILE A 272 -19.63 1.75 7.40
N ILE A 273 -18.53 1.00 7.32
CA ILE A 273 -17.62 0.79 8.45
C ILE A 273 -17.01 2.12 8.92
N LEU A 274 -16.45 2.90 8.00
CA LEU A 274 -15.68 4.10 8.30
C LEU A 274 -16.56 5.21 8.91
N LEU A 275 -17.75 5.44 8.34
CA LEU A 275 -18.66 6.45 8.87
C LEU A 275 -19.27 6.06 10.22
N ASN A 276 -19.60 4.78 10.41
CA ASN A 276 -20.12 4.30 11.69
C ASN A 276 -19.03 4.27 12.78
N ASP A 277 -17.80 3.90 12.45
CA ASP A 277 -16.64 4.00 13.36
C ASP A 277 -16.45 5.45 13.85
N PHE A 278 -16.40 6.41 12.92
CA PHE A 278 -16.21 7.82 13.23
C PHE A 278 -17.35 8.40 14.09
N LEU A 279 -18.61 8.19 13.68
CA LEU A 279 -19.74 8.73 14.43
C LEU A 279 -19.87 8.07 15.82
N ALA A 280 -19.62 6.76 15.91
CA ALA A 280 -19.67 6.05 17.20
C ALA A 280 -18.61 6.60 18.18
N TYR A 281 -17.41 6.90 17.68
CA TYR A 281 -16.38 7.57 18.46
C TYR A 281 -16.83 8.96 18.95
N CYS A 282 -17.42 9.78 18.07
CA CYS A 282 -17.94 11.09 18.45
C CYS A 282 -19.07 10.97 19.50
N MET A 283 -20.00 10.03 19.34
CA MET A 283 -21.09 9.80 20.31
C MET A 283 -20.54 9.33 21.66
N PHE A 284 -19.55 8.43 21.66
CA PHE A 284 -18.86 8.02 22.89
C PHE A 284 -18.15 9.21 23.57
N ALA A 285 -17.47 10.05 22.78
CA ALA A 285 -16.79 11.24 23.26
C ALA A 285 -17.77 12.24 23.89
N PHE A 286 -18.89 12.53 23.23
CA PHE A 286 -19.92 13.43 23.76
C PHE A 286 -20.65 12.84 24.98
N ALA A 287 -20.90 11.53 25.03
CA ALA A 287 -21.48 10.87 26.21
C ALA A 287 -20.55 10.94 27.43
N SER A 288 -19.25 11.06 27.17
CA SER A 288 -18.16 11.12 28.14
C SER A 288 -17.69 12.55 28.44
N PHE A 289 -18.35 13.57 27.88
CA PHE A 289 -17.98 14.97 28.06
C PHE A 289 -18.03 15.38 29.52
N ARG A 290 -16.92 15.93 30.00
CA ARG A 290 -16.82 16.54 31.33
C ARG A 290 -15.90 17.74 31.30
N VAL A 291 -16.20 18.73 32.13
CA VAL A 291 -15.26 19.82 32.42
C VAL A 291 -14.63 19.49 33.79
N PRO A 292 -13.35 19.06 33.84
CA PRO A 292 -12.61 18.90 35.09
C PRO A 292 -12.68 20.17 35.93
N THR A 293 -12.97 20.04 37.22
CA THR A 293 -13.10 21.19 38.14
C THR A 293 -11.77 21.60 38.76
N ASP A 294 -10.77 20.71 38.71
CA ASP A 294 -9.54 20.82 39.50
C ASP A 294 -8.39 21.49 38.72
N LEU A 295 -8.70 22.11 37.57
CA LEU A 295 -7.72 22.72 36.68
C LEU A 295 -7.86 24.23 36.65
N HIS A 296 -6.73 24.93 36.57
CA HIS A 296 -6.71 26.38 36.42
C HIS A 296 -7.34 26.81 35.08
N SER A 297 -8.00 27.96 35.03
CA SER A 297 -8.67 28.48 33.82
C SER A 297 -7.74 28.57 32.60
N PHE A 298 -6.45 28.87 32.85
CA PHE A 298 -5.41 28.85 31.81
C PHE A 298 -5.23 27.46 31.17
N VAL A 299 -5.22 26.40 31.97
CA VAL A 299 -5.10 25.02 31.48
C VAL A 299 -6.36 24.62 30.71
N HIS A 300 -7.54 25.08 31.13
CA HIS A 300 -8.77 24.93 30.34
C HIS A 300 -8.66 25.61 28.97
N ALA A 301 -8.17 26.84 28.90
CA ALA A 301 -7.98 27.55 27.65
C ALA A 301 -7.00 26.80 26.72
N LEU A 302 -5.84 26.39 27.23
CA LEU A 302 -4.88 25.59 26.47
C LEU A 302 -5.48 24.28 25.95
N ARG A 303 -6.28 23.61 26.76
CA ARG A 303 -6.92 22.35 26.40
C ARG A 303 -7.89 22.50 25.23
N TRP A 304 -8.71 23.55 25.25
CA TRP A 304 -9.64 23.83 24.15
C TRP A 304 -8.93 24.31 22.90
N ILE A 305 -7.99 25.25 23.02
CA ILE A 305 -7.21 25.78 21.88
C ILE A 305 -6.42 24.66 21.22
N GLY A 306 -5.64 23.89 22.00
CA GLY A 306 -4.87 22.75 21.50
C GLY A 306 -5.76 21.66 20.92
N GLY A 307 -6.89 21.37 21.56
CA GLY A 307 -7.85 20.38 21.06
C GLY A 307 -8.48 20.76 19.72
N ILE A 308 -8.91 22.01 19.57
CA ILE A 308 -9.46 22.53 18.31
C ILE A 308 -8.38 22.53 17.22
N PHE A 309 -7.18 23.00 17.54
CA PHE A 309 -6.04 22.99 16.62
C PHE A 309 -5.78 21.58 16.08
N LEU A 310 -5.72 20.56 16.94
CA LEU A 310 -5.50 19.18 16.53
C LEU A 310 -6.62 18.62 15.65
N ILE A 311 -7.88 19.01 15.87
CA ILE A 311 -9.01 18.62 15.01
C ILE A 311 -8.89 19.28 13.64
N VAL A 312 -8.62 20.59 13.58
CA VAL A 312 -8.45 21.31 12.30
C VAL A 312 -7.27 20.76 11.51
N PHE A 313 -6.13 20.55 12.18
CA PHE A 313 -4.95 19.93 11.60
C PHE A 313 -5.27 18.54 11.04
N ASN A 314 -6.05 17.73 11.76
CA ASN A 314 -6.45 16.42 11.31
C ASN A 314 -7.33 16.44 10.06
N LEU A 315 -8.29 17.37 9.99
CA LEU A 315 -9.13 17.55 8.82
C LEU A 315 -8.29 17.93 7.60
N TRP A 316 -7.35 18.87 7.77
CA TRP A 316 -6.42 19.24 6.71
C TRP A 316 -5.59 18.04 6.22
N VAL A 317 -4.95 17.29 7.13
CA VAL A 317 -4.20 16.06 6.79
C VAL A 317 -5.06 15.06 6.01
N LYS A 318 -6.32 14.86 6.42
CA LYS A 318 -7.23 13.89 5.78
C LYS A 318 -7.67 14.36 4.39
N THR A 319 -7.98 15.64 4.23
CA THR A 319 -8.35 16.23 2.94
C THR A 319 -7.19 16.18 1.95
N GLU A 320 -5.98 16.57 2.37
CA GLU A 320 -4.79 16.49 1.53
C GLU A 320 -4.44 15.05 1.15
N ALA A 321 -4.50 14.13 2.11
CA ALA A 321 -4.21 12.73 1.82
C ALA A 321 -5.19 12.13 0.80
N HIS A 322 -6.48 12.45 0.94
CA HIS A 322 -7.49 12.03 -0.04
C HIS A 322 -7.29 12.69 -1.40
N HIS A 323 -6.87 13.96 -1.44
CA HIS A 323 -6.60 14.66 -2.69
C HIS A 323 -5.45 14.02 -3.48
N VAL A 324 -4.42 13.50 -2.81
CA VAL A 324 -3.26 12.86 -3.45
C VAL A 324 -3.59 11.44 -3.90
N VAL A 325 -4.11 10.61 -2.99
CA VAL A 325 -4.32 9.18 -3.23
C VAL A 325 -5.57 8.92 -4.07
N LYS A 326 -6.52 9.86 -4.06
CA LYS A 326 -7.88 9.74 -4.62
C LYS A 326 -8.61 8.51 -4.07
N ASP A 327 -9.85 8.31 -4.50
CA ASP A 327 -10.68 7.18 -4.12
C ASP A 327 -10.01 5.83 -4.41
N TYR A 328 -9.20 5.76 -5.47
CA TYR A 328 -8.50 4.53 -5.84
C TYR A 328 -7.64 3.99 -4.68
N GLY A 329 -6.69 4.77 -4.15
CA GLY A 329 -5.87 4.26 -3.05
C GLY A 329 -6.53 4.41 -1.67
N TRP A 330 -7.49 5.33 -1.49
CA TRP A 330 -8.23 5.45 -0.22
C TRP A 330 -9.01 4.17 0.12
N TYR A 331 -9.43 3.43 -0.91
CA TYR A 331 -10.16 2.17 -0.79
C TYR A 331 -9.37 0.95 -1.30
N TRP A 332 -8.03 0.98 -1.24
CA TRP A 332 -7.16 -0.15 -1.60
C TRP A 332 -7.50 -0.76 -2.98
N GLY A 333 -7.75 0.08 -3.99
CA GLY A 333 -8.11 -0.35 -5.33
C GLY A 333 -7.02 -1.17 -6.03
N ASP A 334 -5.76 -0.95 -5.65
CA ASP A 334 -4.58 -1.71 -6.05
C ASP A 334 -4.66 -3.20 -5.70
N VAL A 335 -5.48 -3.57 -4.71
CA VAL A 335 -5.75 -4.97 -4.35
C VAL A 335 -6.73 -5.66 -5.33
N PHE A 336 -7.35 -4.90 -6.24
CA PHE A 336 -8.31 -5.40 -7.23
C PHE A 336 -7.81 -5.27 -8.67
N PHE A 337 -7.25 -4.12 -9.04
CA PHE A 337 -6.74 -3.84 -10.38
C PHE A 337 -5.59 -2.84 -10.29
N GLU A 338 -4.68 -2.89 -11.26
CA GLU A 338 -3.52 -2.01 -11.30
C GLU A 338 -3.88 -0.66 -11.94
N ARG A 339 -3.24 0.40 -11.43
CA ARG A 339 -3.29 1.75 -11.98
C ARG A 339 -1.87 2.31 -11.97
N GLY A 340 -1.55 3.13 -12.98
CA GLY A 340 -0.23 3.79 -13.07
C GLY A 340 0.17 4.54 -11.79
N ALA A 341 1.47 4.80 -11.65
CA ALA A 341 2.06 5.36 -10.45
C ALA A 341 1.35 6.65 -10.00
N LEU A 342 1.00 6.70 -8.70
CA LEU A 342 0.53 7.92 -8.06
C LEU A 342 1.74 8.83 -7.79
N ILE A 343 1.60 10.12 -8.08
CA ILE A 343 2.58 11.13 -7.68
C ILE A 343 2.20 11.55 -6.26
N PHE A 344 3.10 11.29 -5.30
CA PHE A 344 2.88 11.62 -3.89
C PHE A 344 3.46 13.01 -3.58
N ASP A 345 2.59 13.98 -3.39
CA ASP A 345 2.95 15.37 -3.03
C ASP A 345 2.26 15.78 -1.71
N GLY A 346 2.64 16.93 -1.13
CA GLY A 346 1.92 17.56 -0.02
C GLY A 346 2.12 16.86 1.33
N VAL A 347 1.05 16.42 2.00
CA VAL A 347 1.15 15.81 3.35
C VAL A 347 2.01 14.54 3.39
N PHE A 348 2.15 13.85 2.26
CA PHE A 348 3.01 12.68 2.11
C PHE A 348 4.51 13.04 2.13
N GLU A 349 4.88 14.30 1.92
CA GLU A 349 6.26 14.78 2.09
C GLU A 349 6.65 14.84 3.58
N MET A 350 5.70 15.19 4.44
CA MET A 350 5.93 15.30 5.88
C MET A 350 5.93 13.95 6.59
N ALA A 351 5.09 13.01 6.15
CA ALA A 351 4.99 11.69 6.77
C ALA A 351 4.75 10.61 5.71
N PRO A 352 5.44 9.44 5.78
CA PRO A 352 5.28 8.36 4.80
C PRO A 352 3.84 7.80 4.73
N HIS A 353 3.16 7.75 5.87
CA HIS A 353 1.79 7.24 5.99
C HIS A 353 0.91 8.23 6.77
N PRO A 354 0.63 9.41 6.19
CA PRO A 354 -0.01 10.51 6.91
C PRO A 354 -1.41 10.14 7.38
N MET A 355 -2.13 9.28 6.65
CA MET A 355 -3.43 8.77 7.06
C MET A 355 -3.41 7.90 8.33
N TYR A 356 -2.29 7.22 8.58
CA TYR A 356 -2.13 6.24 9.65
C TYR A 356 -1.36 6.78 10.85
N SER A 357 -0.47 7.76 10.65
CA SER A 357 0.32 8.39 11.71
C SER A 357 -0.32 9.70 12.21
N VAL A 358 -0.01 10.82 11.56
CA VAL A 358 -0.49 12.16 11.95
C VAL A 358 -2.01 12.31 11.79
N GLY A 359 -2.62 11.46 10.96
CA GLY A 359 -4.06 11.37 10.71
C GLY A 359 -4.91 10.91 11.89
N TYR A 360 -4.35 10.70 13.08
CA TYR A 360 -5.09 10.47 14.33
C TYR A 360 -5.04 11.65 15.31
N ALA A 361 -4.37 12.76 14.96
CA ALA A 361 -4.33 13.97 15.77
C ALA A 361 -5.71 14.43 16.27
N GLY A 362 -6.76 14.29 15.44
CA GLY A 362 -8.12 14.68 15.79
C GLY A 362 -8.75 13.86 16.93
N TYR A 363 -8.37 12.59 17.08
CA TYR A 363 -8.82 11.76 18.20
C TYR A 363 -8.28 12.30 19.52
N TYR A 364 -6.98 12.64 19.54
CA TYR A 364 -6.34 13.27 20.67
C TYR A 364 -6.92 14.66 20.95
N GLY A 365 -7.17 15.45 19.91
CA GLY A 365 -7.82 16.75 20.02
C GLY A 365 -9.20 16.67 20.67
N LEU A 366 -10.03 15.71 20.24
CA LEU A 366 -11.35 15.50 20.84
C LEU A 366 -11.25 15.01 22.29
N SER A 367 -10.34 14.07 22.59
CA SER A 367 -10.12 13.60 23.97
C SER A 367 -9.69 14.73 24.91
N MET A 368 -8.90 15.67 24.38
CA MET A 368 -8.43 16.86 25.08
C MET A 368 -9.62 17.78 25.39
N ILE A 369 -10.46 18.13 24.41
CA ILE A 369 -11.66 18.97 24.64
C ILE A 369 -12.59 18.34 25.68
N VAL A 370 -12.91 17.06 25.50
CA VAL A 370 -13.83 16.27 26.32
C VAL A 370 -13.32 16.09 27.76
N GLY A 371 -12.00 16.15 27.98
CA GLY A 371 -11.39 16.08 29.31
C GLY A 371 -11.58 14.72 30.01
N SER A 372 -11.69 13.62 29.24
CA SER A 372 -12.03 12.29 29.75
C SER A 372 -10.95 11.25 29.43
N TYR A 373 -10.40 10.62 30.47
CA TYR A 373 -9.40 9.54 30.32
C TYR A 373 -9.91 8.34 29.51
N PRO A 374 -11.15 7.85 29.69
CA PRO A 374 -11.70 6.82 28.81
C PRO A 374 -11.63 7.17 27.32
N VAL A 375 -11.86 8.43 26.96
CA VAL A 375 -11.80 8.89 25.56
C VAL A 375 -10.37 8.99 25.07
N LEU A 376 -9.44 9.41 25.93
CA LEU A 376 -8.01 9.39 25.64
C LEU A 376 -7.50 7.96 25.41
N PHE A 377 -7.84 7.01 26.29
CA PHE A 377 -7.44 5.62 26.13
C PHE A 377 -8.08 4.95 24.91
N ALA A 378 -9.35 5.25 24.62
CA ALA A 378 -9.99 4.81 23.39
C ALA A 378 -9.28 5.39 22.14
N SER A 379 -8.84 6.65 22.19
CA SER A 379 -8.05 7.28 21.12
C SER A 379 -6.71 6.58 20.90
N LEU A 380 -5.98 6.31 21.99
CA LEU A 380 -4.70 5.61 21.96
C LEU A 380 -4.88 4.18 21.41
N ALA A 381 -5.91 3.46 21.87
CA ALA A 381 -6.22 2.12 21.38
C ALA A 381 -6.61 2.12 19.90
N ALA A 382 -7.39 3.11 19.45
CA ALA A 382 -7.77 3.26 18.05
C ALA A 382 -6.56 3.52 17.15
N HIS A 383 -5.64 4.39 17.59
CA HIS A 383 -4.41 4.67 16.86
C HIS A 383 -3.45 3.46 16.87
N ALA A 384 -3.32 2.77 17.99
CA ALA A 384 -2.55 1.53 18.08
C ALA A 384 -3.11 0.44 17.15
N ALA A 385 -4.44 0.29 17.08
CA ALA A 385 -5.09 -0.61 16.13
C ALA A 385 -4.82 -0.21 14.67
N GLN A 386 -4.72 1.10 14.38
CA GLN A 386 -4.31 1.58 13.07
C GLN A 386 -2.88 1.20 12.72
N PHE A 387 -1.94 1.39 13.65
CA PHE A 387 -0.56 0.97 13.45
C PHE A 387 -0.43 -0.55 13.33
N ALA A 388 -1.24 -1.33 14.07
CA ALA A 388 -1.29 -2.77 13.89
C ALA A 388 -1.77 -3.14 12.47
N PHE A 389 -2.81 -2.48 11.96
CA PHE A 389 -3.24 -2.67 10.56
C PHE A 389 -2.13 -2.31 9.56
N LEU A 390 -1.44 -1.18 9.76
CA LEU A 390 -0.31 -0.78 8.92
C LEU A 390 0.81 -1.83 8.94
N ASN A 391 1.22 -2.30 10.11
CA ASN A 391 2.34 -3.23 10.24
C ASN A 391 2.01 -4.68 9.83
N PHE A 392 0.79 -5.15 10.06
CA PHE A 392 0.42 -6.54 9.78
C PHE A 392 -0.20 -6.75 8.40
N PHE A 393 -0.79 -5.72 7.81
CA PHE A 393 -1.41 -5.80 6.48
C PHE A 393 -0.69 -4.93 5.46
N GLU A 394 -0.62 -3.62 5.68
CA GLU A 394 -0.20 -2.67 4.64
C GLU A 394 1.30 -2.80 4.29
N ASN A 395 2.20 -2.82 5.28
CA ASN A 395 3.65 -2.91 5.07
C ASN A 395 4.07 -4.25 4.45
N PRO A 396 3.63 -5.42 4.96
CA PRO A 396 3.99 -6.71 4.37
C PRO A 396 3.44 -6.84 2.95
N ARG A 397 2.23 -6.31 2.70
CA ARG A 397 1.62 -6.27 1.38
C ARG A 397 2.42 -5.40 0.42
N ALA A 398 2.71 -4.16 0.79
CA ALA A 398 3.55 -3.25 0.02
C ALA A 398 4.86 -3.94 -0.44
N LEU A 399 5.51 -4.65 0.49
CA LEU A 399 6.72 -5.42 0.19
C LEU A 399 6.47 -6.61 -0.75
N THR A 400 5.35 -7.32 -0.60
CA THR A 400 4.99 -8.44 -1.49
C THR A 400 4.58 -7.97 -2.89
N ASP A 401 3.88 -6.85 -3.00
CA ASP A 401 3.44 -6.28 -4.28
C ASP A 401 4.64 -5.73 -5.06
N ILE A 402 5.59 -5.07 -4.39
CA ILE A 402 6.87 -4.67 -5.00
C ILE A 402 7.60 -5.91 -5.53
N ALA A 403 7.78 -6.94 -4.71
CA ALA A 403 8.46 -8.17 -5.11
C ALA A 403 7.77 -8.91 -6.27
N ARG A 404 6.44 -8.77 -6.39
CA ARG A 404 5.63 -9.41 -7.45
C ARG A 404 5.66 -8.63 -8.76
N THR A 405 5.69 -7.30 -8.70
CA THR A 405 5.55 -6.41 -9.86
C THR A 405 6.90 -6.04 -10.47
N TYR A 406 7.94 -5.93 -9.64
CA TYR A 406 9.28 -5.54 -10.07
C TYR A 406 10.29 -6.42 -9.34
N GLY A 407 11.01 -7.28 -10.07
CA GLY A 407 12.14 -8.05 -9.54
C GLY A 407 13.28 -7.22 -8.92
N GLN A 408 13.12 -5.89 -8.84
CA GLN A 408 13.90 -4.99 -8.01
C GLN A 408 12.99 -4.12 -7.13
N ARG A 409 13.35 -4.03 -5.85
CA ARG A 409 12.66 -3.22 -4.85
C ARG A 409 12.74 -1.73 -5.21
N LYS A 410 11.68 -1.16 -5.78
CA LYS A 410 11.53 0.30 -5.83
C LYS A 410 10.85 0.80 -4.55
N PRO A 411 11.42 1.79 -3.85
CA PRO A 411 10.80 2.37 -2.67
C PRO A 411 9.52 3.10 -3.08
N LEU A 412 8.46 2.94 -2.28
CA LEU A 412 7.16 3.62 -2.44
C LEU A 412 7.25 5.15 -2.28
N SER A 413 8.40 5.64 -1.80
CA SER A 413 8.74 7.06 -1.67
C SER A 413 10.18 7.28 -2.11
N ALA A 414 10.41 7.44 -3.41
CA ALA A 414 11.66 8.02 -3.89
C ALA A 414 11.57 9.54 -3.69
N ARG A 415 12.22 10.06 -2.64
CA ARG A 415 12.41 11.50 -2.49
C ARG A 415 13.11 12.00 -3.75
N THR A 416 12.42 12.79 -4.55
CA THR A 416 13.07 13.47 -5.68
C THR A 416 13.97 14.54 -5.06
N PRO A 417 15.30 14.50 -5.22
CA PRO A 417 16.12 15.61 -4.80
C PRO A 417 15.68 16.84 -5.57
N ILE A 418 15.54 17.97 -4.89
CA ILE A 418 15.42 19.26 -5.55
C ILE A 418 16.64 19.38 -6.46
N GLN A 419 16.44 19.33 -7.78
CA GLN A 419 17.47 19.72 -8.72
C GLN A 419 17.75 21.19 -8.46
N GLU A 420 18.81 21.46 -7.70
CA GLU A 420 19.47 22.76 -7.74
C GLU A 420 19.76 23.03 -9.20
N LYS A 421 19.08 24.03 -9.77
CA LYS A 421 19.43 24.57 -11.08
C LYS A 421 20.89 25.00 -10.97
N LEU A 422 21.81 24.17 -11.46
CA LEU A 422 23.16 24.62 -11.78
C LEU A 422 22.99 25.84 -12.68
N GLN A 423 23.33 27.01 -12.14
CA GLN A 423 23.43 28.22 -12.92
C GLN A 423 24.46 27.94 -14.02
N SER A 424 24.00 28.02 -15.26
CA SER A 424 24.85 27.91 -16.44
C SER A 424 25.92 29.02 -16.36
N PRO A 425 27.18 28.75 -16.71
CA PRO A 425 28.23 29.75 -16.64
C PRO A 425 27.93 30.85 -17.67
N VAL A 426 27.75 32.08 -17.20
CA VAL A 426 27.67 33.26 -18.06
C VAL A 426 29.05 33.48 -18.67
N VAL A 427 29.14 33.24 -19.99
CA VAL A 427 30.27 33.61 -20.84
C VAL A 427 30.45 35.12 -20.80
N GLY A 428 31.69 35.54 -20.54
CA GLY A 428 32.03 36.91 -20.12
C GLY A 428 32.17 37.95 -21.22
N THR A 429 32.47 39.18 -20.76
CA THR A 429 33.07 40.26 -21.54
C THR A 429 34.02 41.09 -20.67
N ASP A 430 35.28 41.04 -21.09
CA ASP A 430 36.50 41.83 -20.83
C ASP A 430 36.41 43.24 -20.21
N VAL A 431 37.30 43.52 -19.23
CA VAL A 431 38.01 44.82 -19.08
C VAL A 431 39.45 44.59 -18.53
N PRO A 432 40.49 45.32 -19.00
CA PRO A 432 41.93 45.03 -18.76
C PRO A 432 42.53 45.70 -17.50
N PRO A 433 43.82 45.44 -17.16
CA PRO A 433 44.34 45.54 -15.81
C PRO A 433 44.94 46.91 -15.47
N HIS A 434 44.72 47.40 -14.24
CA HIS A 434 45.55 48.44 -13.64
C HIS A 434 46.16 47.97 -12.32
N ARG A 435 47.45 48.28 -12.16
CA ARG A 435 48.38 47.82 -11.14
C ARG A 435 48.59 48.91 -10.07
N ARG A 436 48.54 48.49 -8.79
CA ARG A 436 49.13 49.02 -7.54
C ARG A 436 48.80 50.44 -7.03
N ALA A 437 48.31 50.52 -5.78
CA ALA A 437 49.06 51.04 -4.64
C ALA A 437 48.40 50.62 -3.30
N GLU A 438 49.22 50.49 -2.26
CA GLU A 438 48.93 50.06 -0.88
C GLU A 438 48.09 51.07 -0.08
N SER A 439 47.27 50.60 0.87
CA SER A 439 47.20 51.12 2.26
C SER A 439 46.18 50.33 3.11
N GLU A 440 46.48 50.32 4.40
CA GLU A 440 46.03 49.59 5.59
C GLU A 440 44.53 49.58 5.95
N SER A 441 44.22 48.64 6.86
CA SER A 441 43.12 48.59 7.86
C SER A 441 41.67 48.61 7.37
N ASP A 442 40.93 47.51 7.53
CA ASP A 442 40.24 47.20 8.80
C ASP A 442 39.42 45.90 8.72
N THR A 443 39.57 45.11 9.78
CA THR A 443 38.61 44.17 10.40
C THR A 443 37.77 43.24 9.50
N ALA A 444 38.23 41.98 9.40
CA ALA A 444 37.39 40.83 9.07
C ALA A 444 36.83 40.18 10.35
N THR A 445 35.55 39.85 10.37
CA THR A 445 34.96 38.92 11.34
C THR A 445 34.29 37.79 10.57
N ALA A 446 35.00 36.68 10.43
CA ALA A 446 34.45 35.37 10.13
C ALA A 446 34.70 34.50 11.37
N VAL A 447 33.63 34.10 12.04
CA VAL A 447 33.69 33.13 13.14
C VAL A 447 33.45 31.76 12.53
N VAL A 448 34.53 31.00 12.39
CA VAL A 448 34.52 29.55 12.24
C VAL A 448 34.43 28.95 13.63
N SER A 449 33.49 28.02 13.82
CA SER A 449 33.31 27.27 15.05
C SER A 449 34.19 26.03 14.98
N GLU A 450 35.27 26.01 15.76
CA GLU A 450 36.02 24.80 16.05
C GLU A 450 35.65 24.27 17.44
N SER A 451 35.42 22.96 17.45
CA SER A 451 35.42 22.07 18.58
C SER A 451 36.73 22.12 19.34
N GLU A 452 36.69 22.04 20.67
CA GLU A 452 37.72 21.31 21.41
C GLU A 452 37.24 20.92 22.81
N ALA A 453 37.58 19.68 23.17
CA ALA A 453 37.42 19.09 24.47
C ALA A 453 38.62 19.44 25.36
N ASP A 454 38.31 19.65 26.65
CA ASP A 454 39.15 19.49 27.85
C ASP A 454 40.63 19.88 27.81
N GLY A 455 40.92 21.03 28.46
CA GLY A 455 42.24 21.39 28.95
C GLY A 455 42.13 22.04 30.33
N ALA A 456 42.48 21.29 31.37
CA ALA A 456 42.74 21.85 32.70
C ALA A 456 43.97 22.77 32.63
N SER A 457 43.87 23.98 33.19
CA SER A 457 45.04 24.79 33.55
C SER A 457 44.78 25.55 34.85
N ASP A 458 45.87 25.66 35.59
CA ASP A 458 45.95 26.04 36.99
C ASP A 458 45.35 27.42 37.30
N SER A 459 44.57 27.47 38.39
CA SER A 459 44.28 28.71 39.09
C SER A 459 44.61 28.54 40.57
N GLU A 460 45.35 29.51 41.08
CA GLU A 460 46.01 29.58 42.38
C GLU A 460 45.26 28.95 43.56
N CYS A 461 46.02 28.19 44.34
CA CYS A 461 45.63 27.63 45.62
C CYS A 461 45.53 28.73 46.69
N THR A 462 44.34 29.28 46.93
CA THR A 462 44.00 29.88 48.22
C THR A 462 43.47 28.81 49.16
N PHE A 463 44.27 28.44 50.15
CA PHE A 463 43.92 27.48 51.20
C PHE A 463 42.83 28.06 52.11
N ILE A 464 41.58 27.66 51.90
CA ILE A 464 40.50 27.82 52.88
C ILE A 464 40.27 26.44 53.50
N PRO A 465 40.42 26.26 54.83
CA PRO A 465 40.29 24.95 55.45
C PRO A 465 38.85 24.44 55.31
N ASP A 466 38.73 23.23 54.77
CA ASP A 466 37.48 22.48 54.63
C ASP A 466 36.75 22.37 55.98
N ARG A 467 35.56 22.97 56.06
CA ARG A 467 34.55 22.56 57.03
C ARG A 467 33.26 22.24 56.29
N GLU A 468 33.03 20.94 56.16
CA GLU A 468 31.74 20.28 55.93
C GLU A 468 30.95 20.71 54.68
N ARG A 469 31.30 20.15 53.51
CA ARG A 469 30.29 19.89 52.46
C ARG A 469 30.02 18.39 52.35
N PRO A 470 28.75 17.95 52.46
CA PRO A 470 28.40 16.55 52.25
C PRO A 470 28.66 16.17 50.79
N ARG A 471 29.31 15.02 50.60
CA ARG A 471 29.54 14.39 49.28
C ARG A 471 28.20 14.26 48.55
N SER A 472 28.06 14.89 47.38
CA SER A 472 26.94 14.62 46.47
C SER A 472 27.08 13.17 45.95
N PRO A 473 26.13 12.26 46.21
CA PRO A 473 26.14 10.99 45.52
C PRO A 473 25.87 11.28 44.03
N LYS A 474 26.70 10.72 43.13
CA LYS A 474 26.37 10.62 41.71
C LYS A 474 25.16 9.68 41.60
N LEU A 475 23.98 10.20 41.84
CA LEU A 475 22.73 9.47 41.83
C LEU A 475 22.42 9.17 40.37
N SER A 476 22.34 7.89 39.99
CA SER A 476 21.85 7.53 38.65
C SER A 476 20.45 8.13 38.47
N PHE A 477 20.09 8.49 37.25
CA PHE A 477 18.78 9.06 36.94
C PHE A 477 17.63 8.20 37.50
N PHE A 478 17.79 6.87 37.47
CA PHE A 478 16.86 5.91 38.08
C PHE A 478 16.74 6.08 39.59
N GLY A 479 17.85 6.23 40.31
CA GLY A 479 17.86 6.46 41.76
C GLY A 479 17.19 7.79 42.14
N MET A 480 17.40 8.83 41.34
CA MET A 480 16.73 10.13 41.52
C MET A 480 15.22 10.02 41.28
N ALA A 481 14.82 9.39 40.17
CA ALA A 481 13.41 9.16 39.84
C ALA A 481 12.71 8.39 40.97
N TRP A 482 13.33 7.31 41.47
CA TRP A 482 12.79 6.50 42.57
C TRP A 482 12.64 7.28 43.87
N GLN A 483 13.64 8.07 44.26
CA GLN A 483 13.58 8.88 45.49
C GLN A 483 12.57 10.04 45.40
N SER A 484 12.35 10.57 44.21
CA SER A 484 11.39 11.66 43.97
C SER A 484 9.94 11.20 43.79
N TYR A 485 9.71 9.89 43.66
CA TYR A 485 8.40 9.33 43.37
C TYR A 485 7.57 9.16 44.65
N VAL A 486 6.36 9.71 44.65
CA VAL A 486 5.39 9.57 45.75
C VAL A 486 4.11 8.95 45.20
N LEU A 487 3.80 7.73 45.65
CA LEU A 487 2.56 7.04 45.30
C LEU A 487 1.41 7.57 46.16
N THR A 488 0.40 8.19 45.54
CA THR A 488 -0.81 8.61 46.25
C THR A 488 -1.79 7.44 46.42
N PRO A 489 -2.56 7.38 47.53
CA PRO A 489 -3.51 6.30 47.80
C PRO A 489 -4.56 6.08 46.68
N ASP A 490 -5.07 7.16 46.09
CA ASP A 490 -6.06 7.13 44.99
C ASP A 490 -5.40 7.39 43.63
N TRP A 491 -4.45 6.56 43.23
CA TRP A 491 -3.71 6.70 41.95
C TRP A 491 -4.58 6.57 40.68
N THR A 492 -5.82 6.09 40.82
CA THR A 492 -6.81 5.99 39.74
C THR A 492 -7.57 7.31 39.50
N ALA A 493 -7.47 8.26 40.44
CA ALA A 493 -8.05 9.60 40.33
C ALA A 493 -6.96 10.64 40.00
N GLY A 494 -7.27 11.60 39.12
CA GLY A 494 -6.33 12.66 38.72
C GLY A 494 -5.35 12.26 37.62
N ASP A 495 -4.22 12.97 37.56
CA ASP A 495 -3.20 12.85 36.52
C ASP A 495 -2.17 11.74 36.79
N GLN A 496 -2.17 11.16 38.00
CA GLN A 496 -1.35 10.02 38.42
C GLN A 496 -1.48 8.82 37.47
N LEU A 497 -2.71 8.40 37.15
CA LEU A 497 -2.97 7.31 36.22
C LEU A 497 -2.33 7.57 34.84
N LEU A 498 -2.52 8.77 34.30
CA LEU A 498 -1.93 9.17 33.02
C LEU A 498 -0.41 9.16 33.08
N ARG A 499 0.20 9.69 34.14
CA ARG A 499 1.65 9.70 34.34
C ARG A 499 2.23 8.29 34.38
N HIS A 500 1.60 7.36 35.11
CA HIS A 500 2.05 5.97 35.16
C HIS A 500 1.88 5.26 33.82
N THR A 501 0.71 5.39 33.18
CA THR A 501 0.49 4.73 31.89
C THR A 501 1.43 5.28 30.82
N LEU A 502 1.57 6.60 30.68
CA LEU A 502 2.47 7.21 29.71
C LEU A 502 3.94 6.89 30.05
N GLY A 503 4.32 6.96 31.32
CA GLY A 503 5.67 6.64 31.78
C GLY A 503 6.06 5.20 31.46
N MET A 504 5.18 4.23 31.73
CA MET A 504 5.41 2.82 31.37
C MET A 504 5.51 2.62 29.86
N ILE A 505 4.64 3.26 29.07
CA ILE A 505 4.71 3.21 27.60
C ILE A 505 6.04 3.79 27.10
N MET A 506 6.50 4.91 27.63
CA MET A 506 7.75 5.55 27.23
C MET A 506 8.98 4.71 27.62
N ILE A 507 8.96 4.06 28.79
CA ILE A 507 10.02 3.12 29.19
C ILE A 507 10.05 1.93 28.22
N PHE A 508 8.89 1.33 27.93
CA PHE A 508 8.80 0.22 26.98
C PHE A 508 9.27 0.63 25.58
N LEU A 509 8.82 1.80 25.10
CA LEU A 509 9.23 2.34 23.81
C LEU A 509 10.74 2.57 23.75
N HIS A 510 11.33 3.12 24.81
CA HIS A 510 12.78 3.34 24.88
C HIS A 510 13.56 2.02 24.81
N ILE A 511 13.14 1.01 25.57
CA ILE A 511 13.73 -0.34 25.51
C ILE A 511 13.59 -0.92 24.10
N TRP A 512 12.41 -0.83 23.50
CA TRP A 512 12.16 -1.29 22.14
C TRP A 512 13.08 -0.59 21.13
N THR A 513 13.17 0.74 21.17
CA THR A 513 14.05 1.51 20.27
C THR A 513 15.51 1.17 20.46
N ALA A 514 15.96 0.94 21.70
CA ALA A 514 17.33 0.53 21.97
C ALA A 514 17.63 -0.86 21.38
N ILE A 515 16.71 -1.82 21.53
CA ILE A 515 16.85 -3.17 20.96
C ILE A 515 16.88 -3.11 19.43
N GLU A 516 15.97 -2.35 18.81
CA GLU A 516 15.92 -2.20 17.34
C GLU A 516 17.18 -1.52 16.80
N CYS A 517 17.62 -0.40 17.41
CA CYS A 517 18.86 0.26 17.03
C CYS A 517 20.07 -0.68 17.17
N TYR A 518 20.15 -1.47 18.24
CA TYR A 518 21.21 -2.47 18.41
C TYR A 518 21.14 -3.58 17.35
N SER A 519 19.93 -4.03 16.99
CA SER A 519 19.74 -5.07 15.99
C SER A 519 20.15 -4.63 14.58
N VAL A 520 19.96 -3.35 14.24
CA VAL A 520 20.30 -2.76 12.95
C VAL A 520 21.79 -2.38 12.87
N LEU A 521 22.31 -1.72 13.90
CA LEU A 521 23.70 -1.26 13.94
C LEU A 521 24.68 -2.41 14.21
N GLY A 522 24.22 -3.49 14.84
CA GLY A 522 25.06 -4.55 15.37
C GLY A 522 25.99 -4.04 16.48
N LEU A 523 26.86 -4.92 16.98
CA LEU A 523 27.81 -4.57 18.03
C LEU A 523 28.77 -3.45 17.58
N PHE A 524 29.18 -3.47 16.30
CA PHE A 524 30.13 -2.51 15.74
C PHE A 524 29.55 -1.09 15.68
N GLY A 525 28.37 -0.92 15.05
CA GLY A 525 27.74 0.40 14.94
C GLY A 525 27.19 0.93 16.26
N TRP A 526 26.78 0.06 17.19
CA TRP A 526 26.32 0.48 18.52
C TRP A 526 27.41 1.19 19.34
N PHE A 527 28.68 0.81 19.14
CA PHE A 527 29.84 1.43 19.79
C PHE A 527 30.59 2.41 18.89
N PHE A 528 29.97 2.89 17.80
CA PHE A 528 30.56 3.88 16.89
C PHE A 528 31.91 3.42 16.31
N GLY A 529 32.03 2.14 15.98
CA GLY A 529 33.28 1.56 15.45
C GLY A 529 33.71 2.17 14.11
N ASP A 530 32.77 2.77 13.38
CA ASP A 530 32.96 3.50 12.12
C ASP A 530 33.83 4.76 12.29
N PHE A 531 33.93 5.33 13.49
CA PHE A 531 34.87 6.43 13.78
C PHE A 531 36.33 5.98 13.87
N PHE A 532 36.58 4.68 14.01
CA PHE A 532 37.92 4.14 14.29
C PHE A 532 38.47 3.25 13.17
N ILE A 533 37.63 2.83 12.23
CA ILE A 533 38.02 1.93 11.12
C ILE A 533 37.41 2.45 9.82
N ASP A 534 38.26 3.10 9.01
CA ASP A 534 37.96 3.39 7.61
C ASP A 534 37.95 2.07 6.82
N ASP A 535 36.99 1.87 5.91
CA ASP A 535 36.74 0.68 5.07
C ASP A 535 35.79 -0.42 5.61
N PHE A 536 35.02 -0.19 6.68
CA PHE A 536 33.87 -1.07 6.96
C PHE A 536 32.75 -0.76 5.95
N PRO A 537 32.22 -1.74 5.20
CA PRO A 537 31.20 -1.47 4.18
C PRO A 537 29.94 -0.91 4.84
N THR A 538 29.70 0.39 4.64
CA THR A 538 28.53 1.14 5.13
C THR A 538 27.28 0.84 4.28
N THR A 539 27.01 -0.44 4.01
CA THR A 539 25.69 -0.84 3.51
C THR A 539 24.78 -1.06 4.72
N LEU A 540 24.18 0.03 5.21
CA LEU A 540 23.01 -0.07 6.10
C LEU A 540 21.86 -0.66 5.28
N GLU A 541 21.80 -1.99 5.22
CA GLU A 541 20.63 -2.69 4.71
C GLU A 541 19.50 -2.56 5.73
N TYR A 542 18.56 -1.67 5.48
CA TYR A 542 17.28 -1.66 6.17
C TYR A 542 16.49 -2.94 5.82
N THR A 543 16.81 -4.04 6.49
CA THR A 543 15.99 -5.24 6.49
C THR A 543 14.88 -5.06 7.52
N LEU A 544 13.66 -4.83 7.05
CA LEU A 544 12.46 -5.04 7.87
C LEU A 544 12.40 -6.53 8.22
N SER A 545 12.99 -6.89 9.36
CA SER A 545 13.09 -8.25 9.88
C SER A 545 11.72 -8.78 10.28
N GLY A 546 11.04 -9.38 9.33
CA GLY A 546 9.84 -10.20 9.54
C GLY A 546 10.15 -11.70 9.66
N ASP A 547 11.40 -12.12 9.52
CA ASP A 547 11.76 -13.54 9.55
C ASP A 547 13.05 -13.77 10.35
N ARG A 548 12.89 -14.42 11.51
CA ARG A 548 14.00 -15.14 12.16
C ARG A 548 14.43 -16.28 11.23
N ARG A 549 15.47 -16.06 10.42
CA ARG A 549 16.43 -17.12 10.11
C ARG A 549 17.83 -16.55 10.24
N MET A 550 18.54 -17.09 11.22
CA MET A 550 19.99 -16.96 11.33
C MET A 550 20.61 -17.37 10.00
N LEU A 551 21.32 -16.44 9.36
CA LEU A 551 22.41 -16.77 8.47
C LEU A 551 23.68 -16.39 9.20
N GLN A 552 24.39 -17.41 9.65
CA GLN A 552 25.80 -17.31 10.03
C GLN A 552 26.56 -16.74 8.82
N VAL A 553 27.31 -15.68 9.05
CA VAL A 553 28.35 -15.25 8.10
C VAL A 553 29.56 -16.14 8.39
N ASN A 554 29.86 -17.05 7.46
CA ASN A 554 31.20 -17.62 7.32
C ASN A 554 32.05 -16.62 6.54
N GLY A 555 33.24 -16.32 7.05
CA GLY A 555 34.26 -15.50 6.40
C GLY A 555 34.74 -14.40 7.32
#